data_AF-A0A1I2VG33-F1
#
_entry.id   AF-A0A1I2VG33-F1
#
_cell.length_a   1.000
_cell.length_b   1.000
_cell.length_c   1.000
_cell.angle_alpha   90.00
_cell.angle_beta   90.00
_cell.angle_gamma   90.00
#
_symmetry.space_group_name_H-M   'P 1'
#
loop_
_entity.id
_entity.type
_entity.pdbx_description
1 polymer ?
#
loop_
_entity_poly.entity_id
_entity_poly.type
_entity_poly.pdbx_seq_one_letter_code
_entity_poly.pdbx_strand_id
1 'polypeptide(L)'
;MTASVESSVDTDELAEADDAAPRERMRREQTRRALRRLEAHGELTAEQRRTVERLSHRLVDALRDPTACVVAAATGGDAATVRNYFQRE
;
A
#
# COMPACT_ATOMS: atom_id res chain seq x y z
N MET A 1 -13.13 6.73 -51.04
CA MET A 1 -12.26 7.46 -50.09
C MET A 1 -12.77 7.13 -48.70
N THR A 2 -12.15 6.16 -48.02
CA THR A 2 -12.54 5.72 -46.68
C THR A 2 -11.75 6.52 -45.65
N ALA A 3 -12.44 7.35 -44.88
CA ALA A 3 -11.85 8.07 -43.77
C ALA A 3 -11.65 7.10 -42.59
N SER A 4 -10.39 6.81 -42.28
CA SER A 4 -10.01 6.15 -41.03
C SER A 4 -10.21 7.16 -39.89
N VAL A 5 -11.19 6.89 -39.03
CA VAL A 5 -11.28 7.54 -37.72
C VAL A 5 -10.30 6.80 -36.82
N GLU A 6 -9.12 7.39 -36.64
CA GLU A 6 -8.18 6.96 -35.61
C GLU A 6 -8.78 7.34 -34.25
N SER A 7 -9.32 6.33 -33.57
CA SER A 7 -9.74 6.40 -32.18
C SER A 7 -8.47 6.51 -31.32
N SER A 8 -8.07 7.73 -31.00
CA SER A 8 -7.12 7.99 -29.92
C SER A 8 -7.82 7.71 -28.60
N VAL A 9 -7.74 6.48 -28.12
CA VAL A 9 -8.15 6.15 -26.75
C VAL A 9 -7.13 6.79 -25.82
N ASP A 10 -7.58 7.81 -25.09
CA ASP A 10 -6.91 8.41 -23.95
C ASP A 10 -6.39 7.30 -23.02
N THR A 11 -5.09 7.05 -23.11
CA THR A 11 -4.39 5.98 -22.38
C THR A 11 -3.93 6.44 -20.99
N ASP A 12 -4.24 7.69 -20.64
CA ASP A 12 -3.79 8.35 -19.40
C ASP A 12 -4.74 8.10 -18.22
N GLU A 13 -6.00 7.70 -18.47
CA GLU A 13 -6.99 7.46 -17.40
C GLU A 13 -6.99 6.00 -16.87
N LEU A 14 -6.28 5.08 -17.54
CA LEU A 14 -6.21 3.66 -17.14
C LEU A 14 -5.05 3.32 -16.18
N ALA A 15 -4.11 4.24 -15.95
CA ALA A 15 -2.92 3.97 -15.14
C ALA A 15 -3.22 3.88 -13.62
N GLU A 16 -4.29 4.51 -13.13
CA GLU A 16 -4.64 4.53 -11.71
C GLU A 16 -5.49 3.34 -11.25
N ALA A 17 -6.05 2.56 -12.18
CA ALA A 17 -6.98 1.48 -11.87
C ALA A 17 -6.31 0.12 -11.57
N ASP A 18 -5.08 -0.11 -12.04
CA ASP A 18 -4.53 -1.48 -12.10
C ASP A 18 -3.43 -1.78 -11.06
N ASP A 19 -2.97 -0.77 -10.32
CA ASP A 19 -1.82 -0.94 -9.43
C ASP A 19 -2.25 -1.34 -8.00
N ALA A 20 -3.52 -1.11 -7.65
CA ALA A 20 -4.13 -1.55 -6.39
C ALA A 20 -4.31 -3.08 -6.31
N ALA A 21 -4.66 -3.73 -7.42
CA ALA A 21 -4.97 -5.16 -7.44
C ALA A 21 -3.75 -6.08 -7.21
N PRO A 22 -2.58 -5.84 -7.81
CA PRO A 22 -1.35 -6.59 -7.53
C PRO A 22 -0.88 -6.40 -6.08
N ARG A 23 -0.94 -5.17 -5.54
CA ARG A 23 -0.57 -4.85 -4.15
C ARG A 23 -1.48 -5.54 -3.15
N GLU A 24 -2.80 -5.48 -3.35
CA GLU A 24 -3.79 -6.20 -2.55
C GLU A 24 -3.56 -7.71 -2.57
N ARG A 25 -3.30 -8.28 -3.76
CA ARG A 25 -3.02 -9.71 -3.94
C ARG A 25 -1.76 -10.12 -3.17
N MET A 26 -0.70 -9.34 -3.29
CA MET A 26 0.55 -9.58 -2.58
C MET A 26 0.36 -9.49 -1.06
N ARG A 27 -0.37 -8.49 -0.55
CA ARG A 27 -0.68 -8.38 0.89
C ARG A 27 -1.37 -9.65 1.38
N ARG A 28 -2.46 -10.05 0.72
CA ARG A 28 -3.23 -11.24 1.12
C ARG A 28 -2.38 -12.49 1.15
N GLU A 29 -1.53 -12.69 0.14
CA GLU A 29 -0.65 -13.85 0.08
C GLU A 29 0.38 -13.86 1.22
N GLN A 30 1.03 -12.72 1.48
CA GLN A 30 2.00 -12.63 2.58
C GLN A 30 1.34 -12.77 3.95
N THR A 31 0.17 -12.16 4.16
CA THR A 31 -0.61 -12.31 5.40
C THR A 31 -0.99 -13.78 5.63
N ARG A 32 -1.46 -14.49 4.59
CA ARG A 32 -1.76 -15.93 4.69
C ARG A 32 -0.53 -16.76 5.04
N ARG A 33 0.62 -16.49 4.41
CA ARG A 33 1.88 -17.18 4.73
C ARG A 33 2.31 -16.93 6.17
N ALA A 34 2.21 -15.69 6.64
CA ALA A 34 2.54 -15.33 8.01
C ALA A 34 1.63 -16.04 9.01
N LEU A 35 0.31 -16.03 8.78
CA LEU A 35 -0.65 -16.73 9.62
C LEU A 35 -0.38 -18.24 9.68
N ARG A 36 -0.12 -18.88 8.53
CA ARG A 36 0.24 -20.32 8.50
C ARG A 36 1.50 -20.63 9.29
N ARG A 37 2.53 -19.77 9.22
CA ARG A 37 3.76 -19.94 9.99
C ARG A 37 3.51 -19.78 11.49
N LEU A 38 2.73 -18.78 11.88
CA LEU A 38 2.36 -18.55 13.27
C LEU A 38 1.52 -19.70 13.83
N GLU A 39 0.57 -20.21 13.06
CA GLU A 39 -0.24 -21.39 13.41
C GLU A 39 0.62 -22.65 13.56
N ALA A 40 1.69 -22.79 12.78
CA ALA A 40 2.64 -23.90 12.92
C ALA A 40 3.45 -23.83 14.24
N HIS A 41 3.56 -22.66 14.87
CA HIS A 41 4.21 -22.48 16.17
C HIS A 41 3.24 -22.55 17.36
N GLY A 42 1.93 -22.68 17.11
CA GLY A 42 0.88 -22.76 18.13
C GLY A 42 -0.45 -22.22 17.61
N GLU A 43 -1.54 -22.56 18.28
CA GLU A 43 -2.86 -22.08 17.86
C GLU A 43 -2.97 -20.55 18.00
N LEU A 44 -3.40 -19.90 16.92
CA LEU A 44 -3.76 -18.49 16.95
C LEU A 44 -5.20 -18.31 17.43
N THR A 45 -5.40 -17.37 18.35
CA THR A 45 -6.74 -16.87 18.67
C THR A 45 -7.30 -16.06 17.51
N ALA A 46 -8.62 -15.92 17.44
CA ALA A 46 -9.27 -15.06 16.44
C ALA A 46 -8.80 -13.59 16.54
N GLU A 47 -8.49 -13.11 17.74
CA GLU A 47 -7.98 -11.76 17.96
C GLU A 47 -6.56 -11.57 17.43
N GLN A 48 -5.68 -12.57 17.61
CA GLN A 48 -4.34 -12.54 17.05
C GLN A 48 -4.37 -12.54 15.52
N ARG A 49 -5.22 -13.37 14.90
CA ARG A 49 -5.42 -13.37 13.45
C ARG A 49 -5.85 -11.99 12.94
N ARG A 50 -6.87 -11.38 13.56
CA ARG A 50 -7.34 -10.03 13.21
C ARG A 50 -6.25 -8.96 13.41
N THR A 51 -5.38 -9.14 14.39
CA THR A 51 -4.27 -8.21 14.65
C THR A 51 -3.22 -8.26 13.54
N VAL A 52 -2.86 -9.46 13.08
CA VAL A 52 -1.94 -9.64 11.95
C VAL A 52 -2.54 -9.07 10.65
N GLU A 53 -3.83 -9.29 10.41
CA GLU A 53 -4.53 -8.71 9.26
C GLU A 53 -4.52 -7.17 9.30
N ARG A 54 -4.87 -6.56 10.44
CA ARG A 54 -4.80 -5.10 10.64
C ARG A 54 -3.39 -4.55 10.44
N LEU A 55 -2.37 -5.25 10.95
CA LEU A 55 -0.98 -4.88 10.77
C LEU A 55 -0.61 -4.88 9.28
N SER A 56 -1.03 -5.90 8.54
CA SER A 56 -0.75 -6.01 7.11
C SER A 56 -1.34 -4.85 6.31
N HIS A 57 -2.55 -4.41 6.66
CA HIS A 57 -3.18 -3.22 6.05
C HIS A 57 -2.37 -1.96 6.33
N ARG A 58 -2.04 -1.71 7.61
CA ARG A 58 -1.26 -0.54 8.00
C ARG A 58 0.11 -0.47 7.32
N LEU A 59 0.77 -1.61 7.14
CA LEU A 59 2.06 -1.66 6.43
C LEU A 59 1.92 -1.28 4.96
N VAL A 60 0.92 -1.81 4.26
CA VAL A 60 0.69 -1.47 2.85
C VAL A 60 0.27 -0.01 2.69
N ASP A 61 -0.57 0.50 3.59
CA ASP A 61 -0.99 1.90 3.57
C ASP A 61 0.19 2.85 3.87
N ALA A 62 1.05 2.49 4.83
CA ALA A 62 2.28 3.23 5.15
C ALA A 62 3.27 3.28 3.98
N LEU A 63 3.32 2.21 3.18
CA LEU A 63 4.19 2.12 2.00
C LEU A 63 3.60 2.82 0.77
N ARG A 64 2.31 3.15 0.77
CA ARG A 64 1.66 3.91 -0.30
C ARG A 64 2.10 5.37 -0.31
N ASP A 65 2.34 5.93 0.89
CA ASP A 65 2.87 7.27 1.06
C ASP A 65 4.00 7.22 2.11
N PRO A 66 5.21 6.81 1.70
CA PRO A 66 6.35 6.71 2.61
C PRO A 66 6.68 8.08 3.24
N THR A 67 6.42 9.18 2.52
CA THR A 67 6.57 10.55 3.02
C THR A 67 5.59 10.82 4.17
N ALA A 68 4.31 10.53 4.01
CA ALA A 68 3.33 10.68 5.09
C ALA A 68 3.64 9.79 6.29
N CYS A 69 4.17 8.58 6.06
CA CYS A 69 4.56 7.68 7.15
C CYS A 69 5.75 8.23 7.95
N VAL A 70 6.77 8.78 7.29
CA VAL A 70 7.95 9.38 7.95
C VAL A 70 7.56 10.68 8.65
N VAL A 71 6.70 11.51 8.04
CA VAL A 71 6.17 12.73 8.66
C VAL A 71 5.30 12.44 9.87
N ALA A 72 4.48 11.38 9.83
CA ALA A 72 3.63 10.97 10.97
C ALA A 72 4.45 10.32 12.11
N ALA A 73 5.58 9.68 11.79
CA ALA A 73 6.49 9.10 12.77
C ALA A 73 7.42 10.16 13.40
N ALA A 74 7.66 11.28 12.72
CA ALA A 74 8.46 12.38 13.25
C ALA A 74 7.72 13.10 14.39
N THR A 75 8.39 13.27 15.52
CA THR A 75 7.83 13.95 16.71
C THR A 75 8.45 15.33 16.90
N GLY A 76 7.65 16.33 17.26
CA GLY A 76 8.14 17.66 17.63
C GLY A 76 8.76 18.44 16.45
N GLY A 77 9.89 19.10 16.68
CA GLY A 77 10.55 19.97 15.70
C GLY A 77 11.00 19.26 14.41
N ASP A 78 11.22 17.95 14.46
CA ASP A 78 11.65 17.16 13.31
C ASP A 78 10.55 17.00 12.25
N ALA A 79 9.27 17.01 12.64
CA ALA A 79 8.16 16.83 11.70
C ALA A 79 8.07 17.96 10.67
N ALA A 80 8.40 19.20 11.06
CA ALA A 80 8.42 20.35 10.17
C ALA A 80 9.61 20.30 9.19
N THR A 81 10.79 19.89 9.68
CA THR A 81 12.00 19.73 8.86
C THR A 81 11.83 18.64 7.82
N VAL A 82 11.31 17.48 8.23
CA VAL A 82 11.02 16.34 7.36
C VAL A 82 9.98 16.74 6.31
N ARG A 83 8.89 17.42 6.69
CA ARG A 83 7.87 17.89 5.74
C ARG A 83 8.44 18.84 4.69
N ASN A 84 9.28 19.79 5.08
CA ASN A 84 9.88 20.76 4.16
C ASN A 84 10.88 20.10 3.20
N TYR A 85 11.56 19.03 3.62
CA TYR A 85 12.47 18.27 2.75
C TYR A 85 11.70 17.61 1.60
N PHE A 86 10.56 17.00 1.89
CA PHE A 86 9.74 16.30 0.89
C PHE A 86 8.81 17.20 0.05
N GLN A 87 8.74 18.52 0.32
CA GLN A 87 7.96 19.49 -0.48
C GLN A 87 8.81 20.29 -1.49
N ARG A 88 10.14 20.07 -1.50
CA ARG A 88 11.10 20.84 -2.32
C ARG A 88 11.55 20.12 -3.59
N GLU A 89 11.08 18.90 -3.83
CA GLU A 89 11.21 18.15 -5.09
C GLU A 89 9.91 18.24 -5.89
#